data_AF-A0A257QH21-F1
#
_entry.id   AF-A0A257QH21-F1
#
_cell.length_a   1.000
_cell.length_b   1.000
_cell.length_c   1.000
_cell.angle_alpha   90.00
_cell.angle_beta   90.00
_cell.angle_gamma   90.00
#
_symmetry.space_group_name_H-M   'P 1'
#
loop_
_entity.id
_entity.type
_entity.pdbx_description
1 polymer ?
#
loop_
_entity_poly.entity_id
_entity_poly.type
_entity_poly.pdbx_seq_one_letter_code
_entity_poly.pdbx_strand_id
1 'polypeptide(L)'
;MHWLLRLDKTPRLVLLSIVLGVVGGFGAQLFLWLLHLGEALIFTPITHDHFLSVAAAAGMQQPPAFHLNWWIPLATTGGGLLAGFLVYTFAPEAEGHGTDAAVKAFHQTKGLIRPQVPVVKALASAITIGSGGSAGREGPTAQIAAGVGSI
;
A
#
# COMPACT_ATOMS: atom_id res chain seq x y z
N MET A 1 5.39 -17.70 21.94
CA MET A 1 5.79 -16.50 22.72
C MET A 1 5.89 -16.73 24.24
N HIS A 2 5.94 -17.96 24.77
CA HIS A 2 5.98 -18.16 26.24
C HIS A 2 7.26 -17.68 26.94
N TRP A 3 8.39 -17.60 26.23
CA TRP A 3 9.65 -17.08 26.79
C TRP A 3 9.64 -15.55 26.96
N LEU A 4 8.97 -14.81 26.08
CA LEU A 4 8.81 -13.35 26.19
C LEU A 4 8.04 -12.92 27.45
N LEU A 5 7.19 -13.79 27.98
CA LEU A 5 6.45 -13.55 29.23
C LEU A 5 7.33 -13.63 30.48
N ARG A 6 8.56 -14.16 30.36
CA ARG A 6 9.54 -14.24 31.46
C ARG A 6 10.38 -12.97 31.60
N LEU A 7 10.31 -12.05 30.64
CA LEU A 7 11.02 -10.78 30.67
C LEU A 7 10.19 -9.71 31.38
N ASP A 8 10.87 -8.77 32.02
CA ASP A 8 10.25 -7.55 32.56
C ASP A 8 9.55 -6.74 31.47
N LYS A 9 8.57 -5.93 31.86
CA LYS A 9 7.70 -5.20 30.91
C LYS A 9 8.51 -4.35 29.92
N THR A 10 9.53 -3.64 30.39
CA THR A 10 10.34 -2.72 29.59
C THR A 10 11.15 -3.44 28.50
N PRO A 11 12.03 -4.41 28.80
CA PRO A 11 12.80 -5.10 27.76
C PRO A 11 11.90 -5.88 26.79
N ARG A 12 10.77 -6.43 27.27
CA ARG A 12 9.78 -7.08 26.40
C ARG A 12 9.19 -6.12 25.37
N LEU A 13 8.79 -4.92 25.78
CA LEU A 13 8.24 -3.92 24.87
C LEU A 13 9.29 -3.42 23.88
N VAL A 14 10.52 -3.18 24.32
CA VAL A 14 11.62 -2.77 23.43
C VAL A 14 11.88 -3.83 22.36
N LEU A 15 11.95 -5.11 22.73
CA LEU A 15 12.14 -6.21 21.77
C LEU A 15 10.97 -6.28 20.76
N LEU A 16 9.73 -6.15 21.23
CA LEU A 16 8.57 -6.14 20.35
C LEU A 16 8.58 -4.95 19.39
N SER A 17 8.95 -3.75 19.85
CA SER A 17 9.08 -2.57 18.99
C SER A 17 10.17 -2.73 17.94
N ILE A 18 11.30 -3.34 18.27
CA ILE A 18 12.36 -3.63 17.28
C ILE A 18 11.85 -4.61 16.23
N VAL A 19 11.22 -5.70 16.65
CA VAL A 19 10.65 -6.70 15.72
C VAL A 19 9.61 -6.05 14.80
N LEU A 20 8.69 -5.25 15.36
CA LEU A 20 7.68 -4.55 14.58
C LEU A 20 8.27 -3.52 13.62
N GLY A 21 9.34 -2.83 14.01
CA GLY A 21 10.08 -1.93 13.13
C GLY A 21 10.71 -2.65 11.94
N VAL A 22 11.35 -3.80 12.19
CA VAL A 22 11.94 -4.63 11.13
C VAL A 22 10.87 -5.17 10.18
N VAL A 23 9.80 -5.74 10.74
CA VAL A 23 8.67 -6.26 9.94
C VAL A 23 8.00 -5.14 9.15
N GLY A 24 7.76 -3.98 9.76
CA GLY A 24 7.19 -2.82 9.09
C GLY A 24 8.07 -2.32 7.95
N GLY A 25 9.39 -2.28 8.15
CA GLY A 25 10.36 -1.91 7.12
C GLY A 25 10.37 -2.86 5.93
N PHE A 26 10.43 -4.17 6.17
CA PHE A 26 10.35 -5.16 5.09
C PHE A 26 8.98 -5.17 4.41
N GLY A 27 7.91 -5.00 5.17
CA GLY A 27 6.55 -4.87 4.64
C GLY A 27 6.39 -3.66 3.74
N ALA A 28 6.95 -2.51 4.15
CA ALA A 28 7.00 -1.31 3.32
C ALA A 28 7.78 -1.55 2.03
N GLN A 29 8.95 -2.18 2.12
CA GLN A 29 9.77 -2.48 0.94
C GLN A 29 9.05 -3.43 -0.04
N LEU A 30 8.38 -4.45 0.47
CA LEU A 30 7.56 -5.35 -0.35
C LEU A 30 6.41 -4.58 -1.03
N PHE A 31 5.75 -3.70 -0.29
CA PHE A 31 4.68 -2.88 -0.85
C PHE A 31 5.18 -1.92 -1.93
N LEU A 32 6.35 -1.28 -1.73
CA LEU A 32 6.99 -0.48 -2.77
C LEU A 32 7.33 -1.30 -4.01
N TRP A 33 7.77 -2.54 -3.84
CA TRP A 33 8.01 -3.44 -4.97
C TRP A 33 6.71 -3.78 -5.73
N LEU A 34 5.61 -4.02 -5.02
CA LEU A 34 4.29 -4.21 -5.63
C LEU A 34 3.80 -2.99 -6.41
N LEU A 35 4.11 -1.78 -5.94
CA LEU A 35 3.77 -0.54 -6.65
C LEU A 35 4.52 -0.42 -7.96
N HIS A 36 5.83 -0.63 -7.95
CA HIS A 36 6.62 -0.63 -9.18
C HIS A 36 6.17 -1.74 -10.14
N LEU A 37 5.77 -2.90 -9.61
CA LEU A 37 5.20 -3.97 -10.42
C LEU A 37 3.88 -3.53 -11.07
N GLY A 38 2.97 -2.90 -10.32
CA GLY A 38 1.72 -2.39 -10.86
C GLY A 38 1.94 -1.32 -11.94
N GLU A 39 2.85 -0.39 -11.70
CA GLU A 39 3.25 0.64 -12.66
C GLU A 39 3.85 0.00 -13.93
N ALA A 40 4.78 -0.94 -13.78
CA ALA A 40 5.43 -1.61 -14.90
C ALA A 40 4.47 -2.49 -15.73
N LEU A 41 3.45 -3.08 -15.10
CA LEU A 41 2.48 -3.94 -15.78
C LEU A 41 1.33 -3.16 -16.43
N ILE A 42 0.93 -2.03 -15.85
CA ILE A 42 -0.25 -1.28 -16.29
C ILE A 42 0.17 0.02 -17.00
N PHE A 43 0.98 0.85 -16.36
CA PHE A 43 1.24 2.22 -16.80
C PHE A 43 2.33 2.33 -17.87
N THR A 44 3.44 1.60 -17.71
CA THR A 44 4.56 1.58 -18.66
C THR A 44 4.13 1.13 -20.07
N PRO A 45 3.34 0.05 -20.26
CA PRO A 45 2.88 -0.36 -21.59
C PRO A 45 1.94 0.65 -22.26
N ILE A 46 1.20 1.43 -21.45
CA ILE A 46 0.25 2.43 -21.96
C ILE A 46 0.98 3.70 -22.39
N THR A 47 1.97 4.13 -21.62
CA THR A 47 2.63 5.44 -21.77
C THR A 47 3.98 5.39 -22.49
N HIS A 48 4.51 4.20 -22.77
CA HIS A 48 5.76 3.98 -23.51
C HIS A 48 6.96 4.78 -22.94
N ASP A 49 7.04 4.89 -21.61
CA ASP A 49 8.12 5.56 -20.86
C ASP A 49 8.44 7.00 -21.28
N HIS A 50 7.42 7.83 -21.51
CA HIS A 50 7.61 9.28 -21.67
C HIS A 50 7.75 10.01 -20.33
N PHE A 51 8.53 9.49 -19.37
CA PHE A 51 8.89 10.27 -18.19
C PHE A 51 9.88 11.37 -18.60
N LEU A 52 9.37 12.59 -18.73
CA LEU A 52 10.18 13.77 -18.99
C LEU A 52 11.01 14.09 -17.75
N SER A 53 12.33 13.89 -17.84
CA SER A 53 13.24 14.35 -16.80
C SER A 53 13.20 15.88 -16.71
N VAL A 54 13.49 16.43 -15.52
CA VAL A 54 13.51 17.89 -15.30
C VAL A 54 14.48 18.57 -16.26
N ALA A 55 15.64 17.96 -16.54
CA ALA A 55 16.61 18.46 -17.50
C ALA A 55 16.08 18.44 -18.94
N ALA A 56 15.37 17.38 -19.33
CA ALA A 56 14.76 17.29 -20.66
C ALA A 56 13.63 18.32 -20.83
N ALA A 57 12.80 18.52 -19.79
CA ALA A 57 11.74 19.52 -19.79
C ALA A 57 12.29 20.96 -19.85
N ALA A 58 13.39 21.24 -19.17
CA ALA A 58 14.02 22.57 -19.19
C ALA A 58 14.57 22.97 -20.58
N GLY A 59 14.91 21.99 -21.42
CA GLY A 59 15.36 22.20 -22.80
C GLY A 59 14.24 22.33 -23.83
N MET A 60 12.98 22.09 -23.45
CA MET A 60 11.85 22.14 -24.38
C MET A 60 11.40 23.58 -24.64
N GLN A 61 11.45 23.99 -25.90
CA GLN A 61 11.00 25.32 -26.35
C GLN A 61 9.47 25.38 -26.52
N GLN A 62 8.81 24.24 -26.67
CA GLN A 62 7.36 24.11 -26.80
C GLN A 62 6.87 22.94 -25.96
N PRO A 63 5.67 23.05 -25.34
CA PRO A 63 5.09 21.95 -24.60
C PRO A 63 4.82 20.75 -25.54
N PRO A 64 4.96 19.51 -25.04
CA PRO A 64 4.62 18.34 -25.83
C PRO A 64 3.15 18.39 -26.25
N ALA A 65 2.87 17.92 -27.47
CA ALA A 65 1.51 17.88 -27.99
C ALA A 65 0.61 17.03 -27.06
N PHE A 66 -0.54 17.60 -26.68
CA PHE A 66 -1.50 16.89 -25.85
C PHE A 66 -2.27 15.87 -26.69
N HIS A 67 -2.03 14.59 -26.42
CA HIS A 67 -2.77 13.49 -26.99
C HIS A 67 -3.54 12.76 -25.88
N LEU A 68 -4.87 12.76 -25.97
CA LEU A 68 -5.73 11.99 -25.07
C LEU A 68 -5.52 10.50 -25.32
N ASN A 69 -4.79 9.84 -24.42
CA ASN A 69 -4.62 8.40 -24.43
C ASN A 69 -5.77 7.75 -23.63
N TRP A 70 -6.82 7.30 -24.33
CA TRP A 70 -8.01 6.67 -23.71
C TRP A 70 -7.70 5.42 -22.88
N TRP A 71 -6.53 4.80 -23.07
CA TRP A 71 -6.09 3.69 -22.22
C TRP A 71 -5.86 4.09 -20.78
N ILE A 72 -5.48 5.35 -20.51
CA ILE A 72 -5.26 5.85 -19.14
C ILE A 72 -6.55 5.80 -18.31
N PRO A 73 -7.67 6.47 -18.70
CA PRO A 73 -8.90 6.40 -17.93
C PRO A 73 -9.46 4.97 -17.86
N LEU A 74 -9.33 4.17 -18.92
CA LEU A 74 -9.76 2.77 -18.89
C LEU A 74 -8.97 1.93 -17.87
N ALA A 75 -7.64 2.11 -17.81
CA ALA A 75 -6.80 1.43 -16.84
C ALA A 75 -7.13 1.89 -15.41
N THR A 76 -7.29 3.19 -15.17
CA THR A 76 -7.65 3.71 -13.85
C THR A 76 -9.03 3.22 -13.40
N THR A 77 -10.04 3.20 -14.28
CA THR A 77 -11.36 2.65 -13.97
C THR A 77 -11.29 1.15 -13.71
N GLY A 78 -10.58 0.38 -14.56
CA GLY A 78 -10.41 -1.06 -14.38
C GLY A 78 -9.68 -1.42 -13.09
N GLY A 79 -8.62 -0.68 -12.75
CA GLY A 79 -7.89 -0.84 -11.50
C GLY A 79 -8.76 -0.52 -10.28
N GLY A 80 -9.54 0.55 -10.32
CA GLY A 80 -10.50 0.88 -9.26
C GLY A 80 -11.58 -0.19 -9.07
N LEU A 81 -12.14 -0.72 -10.17
CA LEU A 81 -13.12 -1.82 -10.12
C LEU A 81 -12.52 -3.09 -9.54
N LEU A 82 -11.31 -3.46 -9.97
CA LEU A 82 -10.61 -4.66 -9.46
C LEU A 82 -10.24 -4.50 -7.98
N ALA A 83 -9.73 -3.34 -7.58
CA ALA A 83 -9.42 -3.03 -6.18
C ALA A 83 -10.69 -3.10 -5.31
N GLY A 84 -11.80 -2.52 -5.79
CA GLY A 84 -13.10 -2.62 -5.13
C GLY A 84 -13.57 -4.06 -5.01
N PHE A 85 -13.49 -4.84 -6.09
CA PHE A 85 -13.84 -6.27 -6.08
C PHE A 85 -13.02 -7.05 -5.05
N LEU A 86 -11.70 -6.83 -5.00
CA LEU A 86 -10.82 -7.49 -4.03
C LEU A 86 -11.20 -7.14 -2.57
N VAL A 87 -11.38 -5.85 -2.28
CA VAL A 87 -11.73 -5.39 -0.93
C VAL A 87 -13.09 -5.93 -0.51
N TYR A 88 -14.14 -5.70 -1.29
CA TYR A 88 -15.50 -6.08 -0.93
C TYR A 88 -15.74 -7.60 -0.94
N THR A 89 -14.93 -8.37 -1.66
CA THR A 89 -15.04 -9.85 -1.67
C THR A 89 -14.25 -10.50 -0.53
N PHE A 90 -13.00 -10.08 -0.29
CA PHE A 90 -12.09 -10.83 0.59
C PHE A 90 -11.91 -10.20 1.98
N ALA A 91 -11.91 -8.87 2.08
CA ALA A 91 -11.71 -8.17 3.34
C ALA A 91 -12.35 -6.76 3.30
N PRO A 92 -13.68 -6.65 3.50
CA PRO A 92 -14.36 -5.36 3.53
C PRO A 92 -13.79 -4.39 4.58
N GLU A 93 -13.17 -4.93 5.64
CA GLU A 93 -12.50 -4.14 6.68
C GLU A 93 -11.21 -3.46 6.18
N ALA A 94 -10.73 -3.83 4.99
CA ALA A 94 -9.62 -3.17 4.32
C ALA A 94 -10.03 -1.87 3.61
N GLU A 95 -11.29 -1.42 3.68
CA GLU A 95 -11.73 -0.12 3.14
C GLU A 95 -11.01 1.08 3.80
N GLY A 96 -11.03 2.24 3.14
CA GLY A 96 -10.63 3.52 3.72
C GLY A 96 -9.11 3.75 3.76
N HIS A 97 -8.61 4.49 4.76
CA HIS A 97 -7.20 4.87 4.83
C HIS A 97 -6.32 3.83 5.55
N GLY A 98 -6.89 2.84 6.26
CA GLY A 98 -6.14 1.79 6.96
C GLY A 98 -5.51 2.23 8.30
N THR A 99 -5.09 3.49 8.43
CA THR A 99 -4.65 4.09 9.71
C THR A 99 -5.76 4.09 10.75
N ASP A 100 -6.96 4.51 10.37
CA ASP A 100 -8.15 4.49 11.23
C ASP A 100 -8.49 3.07 11.69
N ALA A 101 -8.27 2.06 10.83
CA ALA A 101 -8.51 0.67 11.18
C ALA A 101 -7.53 0.18 12.26
N ALA A 102 -6.26 0.61 12.24
CA ALA A 102 -5.31 0.31 13.30
C ALA A 102 -5.67 1.00 14.63
N VAL A 103 -6.05 2.28 14.57
CA VAL A 103 -6.52 3.03 15.75
C VAL A 103 -7.79 2.39 16.34
N LYS A 104 -8.75 2.05 15.47
CA LYS A 104 -9.98 1.35 15.84
C LYS A 104 -9.67 0.00 16.47
N ALA A 105 -8.71 -0.75 15.91
CA ALA A 105 -8.38 -2.05 16.44
C ALA A 105 -7.85 -1.95 17.88
N PHE A 106 -6.94 -1.00 18.12
CA PHE A 106 -6.41 -0.75 19.45
C PHE A 106 -7.49 -0.38 20.47
N HIS A 107 -8.41 0.54 20.12
CA HIS A 107 -9.41 1.05 21.05
C HIS A 107 -10.66 0.18 21.18
N GLN A 108 -11.06 -0.52 20.13
CA GLN A 108 -12.40 -1.14 20.02
C GLN A 108 -12.36 -2.66 19.80
N THR A 109 -11.26 -3.24 19.32
CA THR A 109 -11.16 -4.69 19.04
C THR A 109 -10.09 -5.40 19.86
N LYS A 110 -9.61 -4.78 20.94
CA LYS A 110 -8.52 -5.31 21.79
C LYS A 110 -7.22 -5.58 21.01
N GLY A 111 -6.99 -4.79 19.96
CA GLY A 111 -5.83 -4.92 19.08
C GLY A 111 -5.94 -6.03 18.03
N LEU A 112 -7.08 -6.73 17.91
CA LEU A 112 -7.24 -7.82 16.95
C LEU A 112 -7.44 -7.29 15.53
N ILE A 113 -6.61 -7.76 14.60
CA ILE A 113 -6.71 -7.48 13.15
C ILE A 113 -6.74 -8.82 12.41
N ARG A 114 -7.68 -8.96 11.47
CA ARG A 114 -7.78 -10.18 10.64
C ARG A 114 -6.53 -10.30 9.75
N PRO A 115 -5.84 -11.46 9.70
CA PRO A 115 -4.59 -11.61 8.94
C PRO A 115 -4.71 -11.34 7.44
N GLN A 116 -5.90 -11.51 6.86
CA GLN A 116 -6.13 -11.22 5.44
C GLN A 116 -6.17 -9.72 5.11
N VAL A 117 -6.54 -8.87 6.09
CA VAL A 117 -6.79 -7.45 5.86
C VAL A 117 -5.54 -6.71 5.36
N PRO A 118 -4.35 -6.85 5.98
CA PRO A 118 -3.15 -6.17 5.47
C PRO A 118 -2.74 -6.60 4.06
N VAL A 119 -2.94 -7.88 3.73
CA VAL A 119 -2.61 -8.44 2.41
C VAL A 119 -3.55 -7.88 1.34
N VAL A 120 -4.86 -7.95 1.58
CA VAL A 120 -5.87 -7.40 0.64
C VAL A 120 -5.68 -5.89 0.49
N LYS A 121 -5.39 -5.17 1.57
CA LYS A 121 -5.09 -3.74 1.53
C LYS A 121 -3.89 -3.42 0.63
N ALA A 122 -2.79 -4.12 0.84
CA ALA A 122 -1.57 -3.91 0.06
C ALA A 122 -1.81 -4.17 -1.43
N LEU A 123 -2.50 -5.26 -1.78
CA LEU A 123 -2.81 -5.59 -3.18
C LEU A 123 -3.77 -4.56 -3.80
N ALA A 124 -4.87 -4.23 -3.12
CA ALA A 124 -5.84 -3.26 -3.62
C ALA A 124 -5.21 -1.88 -3.82
N SER A 125 -4.40 -1.40 -2.86
CA SER A 125 -3.69 -0.13 -3.00
C SER A 125 -2.62 -0.17 -4.09
N ALA A 126 -1.91 -1.30 -4.26
CA ALA A 126 -0.94 -1.45 -5.34
C ALA A 126 -1.61 -1.39 -6.72
N ILE A 127 -2.77 -2.02 -6.87
CA ILE A 127 -3.58 -1.96 -8.10
C ILE A 127 -4.07 -0.54 -8.34
N THR A 128 -4.69 0.11 -7.34
CA THR A 128 -5.21 1.47 -7.48
C THR A 128 -4.11 2.46 -7.89
N ILE A 129 -2.96 2.45 -7.20
CA ILE A 129 -1.84 3.36 -7.51
C ILE A 129 -1.19 2.99 -8.84
N GLY A 130 -0.91 1.71 -9.07
CA GLY A 130 -0.28 1.21 -10.30
C GLY A 130 -1.13 1.47 -11.55
N SER A 131 -2.45 1.53 -11.42
CA SER A 131 -3.35 1.90 -12.52
C SER A 131 -3.53 3.41 -12.73
N GLY A 132 -2.76 4.25 -12.01
CA GLY A 132 -2.86 5.71 -12.07
C GLY A 132 -3.98 6.32 -11.24
N GLY A 133 -4.59 5.55 -10.32
CA GLY A 133 -5.56 6.05 -9.36
C GLY A 133 -4.91 6.81 -8.20
N SER A 134 -5.66 7.74 -7.61
CA SER A 134 -5.19 8.53 -6.47
C SER A 134 -5.32 7.73 -5.16
N ALA A 135 -4.19 7.40 -4.54
CA ALA A 135 -4.12 6.80 -3.21
C ALA A 135 -2.74 6.99 -2.57
N GLY A 136 -2.67 6.83 -1.25
CA GLY A 136 -1.46 6.96 -0.45
C GLY A 136 -0.84 5.62 -0.04
N ARG A 137 0.45 5.65 0.30
CA ARG A 137 1.23 4.47 0.75
C ARG A 137 1.20 4.25 2.27
N GLU A 138 0.79 5.25 3.02
CA GLU A 138 0.83 5.26 4.49
C GLU A 138 -0.07 4.20 5.09
N GLY A 139 -1.31 4.12 4.59
CA GLY A 139 -2.32 3.17 5.04
C GLY A 139 -1.90 1.71 4.98
N PRO A 140 -1.57 1.17 3.78
CA PRO A 140 -1.14 -0.21 3.61
C PRO A 140 0.08 -0.55 4.48
N THR A 141 1.06 0.35 4.51
CA THR A 141 2.31 0.14 5.26
C THR A 141 2.05 0.07 6.77
N ALA A 142 1.25 0.99 7.31
CA ALA A 142 0.85 0.98 8.71
C ALA A 142 0.04 -0.29 9.06
N GLN A 143 -0.84 -0.72 8.17
CA GLN A 143 -1.72 -1.86 8.41
C GLN A 143 -0.97 -3.21 8.35
N ILE A 144 0.11 -3.32 7.57
CA ILE A 144 1.03 -4.48 7.61
C ILE A 144 1.69 -4.61 8.98
N ALA A 145 2.28 -3.51 9.49
CA ALA A 145 2.92 -3.52 10.81
C ALA A 145 1.91 -3.80 11.94
N ALA A 146 0.74 -3.14 11.91
CA ALA A 146 -0.31 -3.35 12.89
C ALA A 146 -0.87 -4.78 12.84
N GLY A 147 -1.06 -5.33 11.64
CA GLY A 147 -1.55 -6.70 11.44
C GLY A 147 -0.61 -7.74 12.05
N VAL A 148 0.70 -7.62 11.84
CA VAL A 148 1.67 -8.51 12.49
C VAL A 148 1.74 -8.30 14.00
N GLY A 149 1.65 -7.04 14.46
CA GLY A 149 1.61 -6.74 15.90
C GLY A 149 0.35 -7.21 16.62
N SER A 150 -0.69 -7.62 15.89
CA SER A 150 -1.92 -8.18 16.47
C SER A 150 -1.87 -9.68 16.77
N ILE A 151 -0.77 -10.35 16.37
CA ILE A 151 -0.51 -11.79 16.56
C ILE A 151 0.27 -12.01 17.86
#